data_AF-A0A378HB61-F1
#
_entry.id   AF-A0A378HB61-F1
#
_cell.length_a   1.000
_cell.length_b   1.000
_cell.length_c   1.000
_cell.angle_alpha   90.00
_cell.angle_beta   90.00
_cell.angle_gamma   90.00
#
_symmetry.space_group_name_H-M   'P 1'
#
loop_
_entity.id
_entity.type
_entity.pdbx_description
1 polymer ?
#
loop_
_entity_poly.entity_id
_entity_poly.type
_entity_poly.pdbx_seq_one_letter_code
_entity_poly.pdbx_strand_id
1 'polypeptide(L)'
;MSAGQSNLVGQEISITQGRTYRMGVWAKQDPGTTIKDAGNTKFRVADSTGLLVGSNYGPFSSGWQLVTFDWKATKTTTASFQLTTFLSAGGNVFR
;
A
#
# COMPACT_ATOMS: atom_id res chain seq x y z
N MET A 1 -16.96 -0.95 15.08
CA MET A 1 -16.95 -1.54 13.73
C MET A 1 -15.71 -2.40 13.61
N SER A 2 -15.84 -3.71 13.39
CA SER A 2 -14.69 -4.59 13.10
C SER A 2 -14.98 -5.32 11.79
N ALA A 3 -14.25 -4.95 10.75
CA ALA A 3 -14.22 -5.62 9.45
C ALA A 3 -12.84 -5.36 8.83
N GLY A 4 -12.10 -6.44 8.61
CA GLY A 4 -10.81 -6.48 7.93
C GLY A 4 -9.64 -6.09 8.84
N GLN A 5 -8.90 -7.09 9.33
CA GLN A 5 -7.55 -6.85 9.86
C GLN A 5 -6.78 -6.04 8.82
N SER A 6 -6.42 -4.81 9.16
CA SER A 6 -5.45 -4.06 8.37
C SER A 6 -4.15 -4.85 8.49
N ASN A 7 -3.80 -5.61 7.44
CA ASN A 7 -2.49 -6.25 7.34
C ASN A 7 -1.47 -5.12 7.10
N LEU A 8 -1.21 -4.36 8.16
CA LEU A 8 -0.30 -3.22 8.16
C LEU A 8 1.12 -3.77 8.15
N VAL A 9 1.60 -4.16 6.98
CA VAL A 9 3.05 -4.18 6.78
C VAL A 9 3.46 -2.71 6.64
N GLY A 10 4.11 -2.22 7.69
CA GLY A 10 4.60 -0.85 7.79
C GLY A 10 6.10 -0.87 8.05
N GLN A 11 6.86 -0.12 7.25
CA GLN A 11 8.27 0.13 7.52
C GLN A 11 8.49 1.63 7.68
N GLU A 12 9.20 2.02 8.73
CA GLU A 12 9.71 3.38 8.83
C GLU A 12 10.98 3.53 8.01
N ILE A 13 11.02 4.58 7.19
CA ILE A 13 12.20 4.91 6.40
C ILE A 13 12.52 6.39 6.49
N SER A 14 13.81 6.72 6.45
CA SER A 14 14.26 8.10 6.27
C SER A 14 14.17 8.48 4.80
N ILE A 15 13.42 9.55 4.50
CA ILE A 15 13.26 10.10 3.16
C ILE A 15 14.00 11.44 3.04
N THR A 16 14.57 11.69 1.87
CA THR A 16 15.26 12.93 1.52
C THR A 16 14.51 13.62 0.39
N GLN A 17 14.23 14.90 0.55
CA GLN A 17 13.55 15.72 -0.46
C GLN A 17 14.25 15.62 -1.83
N GLY A 18 13.46 15.57 -2.90
CA GLY A 18 13.94 15.58 -4.27
C GLY A 18 14.35 14.21 -4.82
N ARG A 19 14.52 13.19 -3.97
CA ARG A 19 14.80 11.81 -4.42
C ARG A 19 13.53 11.10 -4.86
N THR A 20 13.65 10.21 -5.84
CA THR A 20 12.59 9.30 -6.24
C THR A 20 12.74 7.97 -5.50
N TYR A 21 11.67 7.52 -4.87
CA TYR A 21 11.57 6.25 -4.17
C TYR A 21 10.60 5.34 -4.93
N ARG A 22 10.98 4.07 -5.11
CA ARG A 22 10.09 3.02 -5.62
C ARG A 22 9.64 2.15 -4.46
N MET A 23 8.34 2.10 -4.24
CA MET A 23 7.70 1.07 -3.40
C MET A 23 7.28 -0.08 -4.30
N GLY A 24 7.44 -1.31 -3.81
CA GLY A 24 6.96 -2.48 -4.54
C GLY A 24 6.64 -3.62 -3.59
N VAL A 25 5.63 -4.41 -3.96
CA VAL A 25 5.26 -5.65 -3.27
C VAL A 25 4.89 -6.70 -4.32
N TRP A 26 5.27 -7.95 -4.08
CA TRP A 26 4.67 -9.04 -4.84
C TRP A 26 3.32 -9.35 -4.21
N ALA A 27 2.26 -9.28 -5.02
CA ALA A 27 0.90 -9.49 -4.57
C ALA A 27 0.20 -10.56 -5.44
N LYS A 28 -0.73 -11.27 -4.81
CA LYS A 28 -1.78 -12.04 -5.49
C LYS A 28 -3.06 -11.92 -4.66
N GLN A 29 -4.19 -12.31 -5.24
CA GLN A 29 -5.45 -12.43 -4.51
C GLN A 29 -6.03 -13.83 -4.61
N ASP A 30 -6.70 -14.25 -3.55
CA ASP A 30 -7.44 -15.50 -3.54
C ASP A 30 -8.68 -15.41 -4.47
N PRO A 31 -9.15 -16.55 -5.03
CA PRO A 31 -10.40 -16.57 -5.77
C PRO A 31 -11.57 -16.04 -4.91
N GLY A 32 -12.43 -15.21 -5.51
CA GLY A 32 -13.57 -14.59 -4.80
C GLY A 32 -13.23 -13.32 -4.02
N THR A 33 -11.99 -12.82 -4.07
CA THR A 33 -11.64 -11.54 -3.45
C THR A 33 -12.44 -10.38 -4.05
N THR A 34 -13.09 -9.61 -3.17
CA THR A 34 -13.89 -8.44 -3.54
C THR A 34 -13.40 -7.23 -2.78
N ILE A 35 -12.95 -6.21 -3.52
CA ILE A 35 -12.56 -4.92 -2.95
C ILE A 35 -13.83 -4.16 -2.54
N LYS A 36 -13.91 -3.77 -1.27
CA LYS A 36 -15.01 -2.96 -0.73
C LYS A 36 -14.84 -1.48 -1.09
N ASP A 37 -13.61 -1.00 -1.04
CA ASP A 37 -13.25 0.38 -1.39
C ASP A 37 -11.85 0.44 -2.01
N ALA A 38 -11.80 0.77 -3.30
CA ALA A 38 -10.54 0.97 -4.01
C ALA A 38 -9.76 2.16 -3.44
N GLY A 39 -10.46 3.17 -2.92
CA GLY A 39 -9.88 4.33 -2.25
C GLY A 39 -9.20 4.01 -0.93
N ASN A 40 -9.35 2.80 -0.38
CA ASN A 40 -8.62 2.33 0.81
C ASN A 40 -7.70 1.14 0.51
N THR A 41 -7.60 0.73 -0.76
CA THR A 41 -6.70 -0.32 -1.23
C THR A 41 -5.51 0.31 -1.96
N LYS A 42 -4.45 0.66 -1.22
CA LYS A 42 -3.37 1.53 -1.73
C LYS A 42 -2.03 1.36 -1.03
N PHE A 43 -0.98 1.80 -1.70
CA PHE A 43 0.27 2.20 -1.06
C PHE A 43 0.05 3.53 -0.37
N ARG A 44 0.65 3.70 0.80
CA ARG A 44 0.58 4.93 1.58
C ARG A 44 1.97 5.29 2.09
N VAL A 45 2.36 6.55 1.86
CA VAL A 45 3.47 7.18 2.58
C VAL A 45 2.89 8.26 3.46
N ALA A 46 3.11 8.16 4.77
CA ALA A 46 2.65 9.15 5.74
C ALA A 46 3.69 9.38 6.82
N ASP A 47 3.75 10.60 7.33
CA ASP A 47 4.53 10.93 8.52
C ASP A 47 3.63 11.53 9.61
N SER A 48 4.24 12.10 10.66
CA SER A 48 3.53 12.70 11.79
C SER A 48 2.59 13.86 11.39
N THR A 49 2.77 14.46 10.21
CA THR A 49 1.92 15.55 9.70
C THR A 49 0.77 15.05 8.83
N GLY A 50 0.76 13.76 8.47
CA GLY A 50 -0.30 13.14 7.69
C GLY A 50 0.18 12.46 6.42
N LEU A 51 -0.76 12.28 5.48
CA LEU A 51 -0.52 11.60 4.21
C LEU A 51 0.38 12.47 3.31
N LEU A 52 1.49 11.89 2.85
CA LEU A 52 2.39 12.54 1.88
C LEU A 52 2.02 12.14 0.47
N VAL A 53 1.75 10.87 0.25
CA VAL A 53 1.26 10.35 -1.03
C VAL A 53 0.54 9.02 -0.84
N GLY A 54 -0.40 8.73 -1.73
CA GLY A 54 -1.01 7.41 -1.84
C GLY A 54 -1.22 7.01 -3.30
N SER A 55 -1.16 5.72 -3.57
CA SER A 55 -1.37 5.17 -4.91
C SER A 55 -2.17 3.89 -4.82
N ASN A 56 -3.37 3.91 -5.42
CA ASN A 56 -4.23 2.75 -5.43
C ASN A 56 -3.63 1.63 -6.27
N TYR A 57 -3.92 0.40 -5.91
CA TYR A 57 -3.53 -0.78 -6.68
C TYR A 57 -4.66 -1.82 -6.70
N GLY A 58 -4.43 -2.87 -7.46
CA GLY A 58 -5.34 -4.00 -7.57
C GLY A 58 -6.54 -3.71 -8.49
N PRO A 59 -7.45 -4.68 -8.66
CA PRO A 59 -7.39 -6.03 -8.10
C PRO A 59 -6.17 -6.81 -8.60
N PHE A 60 -5.73 -7.81 -7.84
CA PHE A 60 -4.59 -8.64 -8.23
C PHE A 60 -5.05 -9.86 -9.04
N SER A 61 -4.11 -10.57 -9.66
CA SER A 61 -4.35 -11.87 -10.25
C SER A 61 -4.28 -12.98 -9.19
N SER A 62 -4.73 -14.19 -9.57
CA SER A 62 -4.47 -15.40 -8.78
C SER A 62 -2.98 -15.80 -8.78
N GLY A 63 -2.22 -15.38 -9.81
CA GLY A 63 -0.76 -15.48 -9.85
C GLY A 63 -0.06 -14.32 -9.15
N TRP A 64 1.22 -14.52 -8.79
CA TRP A 64 2.06 -13.46 -8.25
C TRP A 64 2.36 -12.40 -9.30
N GLN A 65 2.14 -11.14 -8.95
CA GLN A 65 2.51 -9.98 -9.75
C GLN A 65 3.25 -8.96 -8.90
N LEU A 66 4.25 -8.30 -9.48
CA LEU A 66 4.92 -7.18 -8.85
C LEU A 66 4.10 -5.92 -9.12
N VAL A 67 3.67 -5.26 -8.05
CA VAL A 67 3.02 -3.95 -8.15
C VAL A 67 3.97 -2.93 -7.56
N THR A 68 4.20 -1.84 -8.30
CA THR A 68 5.13 -0.79 -7.90
C THR A 68 4.50 0.59 -7.99
N PHE A 69 5.04 1.50 -7.19
CA PHE A 69 4.69 2.91 -7.23
C PHE A 69 5.96 3.75 -7.04
N ASP A 70 6.15 4.72 -7.94
CA ASP A 70 7.25 5.66 -7.90
C ASP A 70 6.79 7.02 -7.38
N TRP A 71 7.56 7.59 -6.46
CA TRP A 71 7.27 8.88 -5.87
C TRP A 71 8.52 9.72 -5.67
N LYS A 72 8.48 10.96 -6.18
CA LYS A 72 9.48 11.97 -5.88
C LYS A 72 9.13 12.66 -4.56
N ALA A 73 9.95 12.46 -3.53
CA ALA A 73 9.73 13.02 -2.20
C ALA A 73 9.74 14.55 -2.24
N THR A 74 8.71 15.15 -1.64
CA THR A 74 8.55 16.61 -1.57
C THR A 74 9.16 17.23 -0.32
N LYS A 75 9.58 16.40 0.65
CA LYS A 75 10.25 16.84 1.89
C LYS A 75 11.19 15.76 2.46
N THR A 76 12.09 16.20 3.35
CA THR A 76 12.97 15.33 4.14
C THR A 76 12.30 15.04 5.49
N THR A 77 12.10 13.77 5.84
CA THR A 77 11.42 13.34 7.08
C THR A 77 11.65 11.85 7.34
N THR A 78 11.17 11.33 8.46
CA THR A 78 10.93 9.89 8.65
C THR A 78 9.48 9.60 8.30
N ALA A 79 9.25 8.68 7.37
CA ALA A 79 7.91 8.33 6.91
C ALA A 79 7.63 6.84 7.09
N SER A 80 6.38 6.53 7.39
CA SER A 80 5.83 5.17 7.34
C SER A 80 5.40 4.83 5.92
N PHE A 81 5.93 3.73 5.40
CA PHE A 81 5.53 3.14 4.13
C PHE A 81 4.60 1.98 4.45
N GLN A 82 3.35 2.07 3.97
CA GLN A 82 2.26 1.18 4.37
C GLN A 82 1.55 0.61 3.15
N LEU A 83 1.07 -0.62 3.32
CA LEU A 83 0.19 -1.31 2.40
C LEU A 83 -1.18 -1.48 3.06
N THR A 84 -2.26 -0.99 2.44
CA THR A 84 -3.62 -1.13 2.99
C THR A 84 -4.56 -1.80 2.01
N THR A 85 -5.44 -2.66 2.50
CA THR A 85 -6.49 -3.31 1.69
C THR A 85 -7.83 -3.20 2.41
N PHE A 86 -8.89 -2.87 1.68
CA PHE A 86 -10.24 -2.88 2.23
C PHE A 86 -11.17 -3.78 1.41
N LEU A 87 -11.39 -4.99 1.93
CA LEU A 87 -12.09 -6.08 1.24
C LEU A 87 -13.44 -6.36 1.91
N SER A 88 -14.42 -6.82 1.13
CA SER A 88 -15.69 -7.36 1.61
C SER A 88 -15.74 -8.89 1.58
N ALA A 89 -14.84 -9.53 0.82
CA ALA A 89 -14.69 -10.98 0.74
C ALA A 89 -13.28 -11.36 0.25
N GLY A 90 -12.86 -12.59 0.54
CA GLY A 90 -11.57 -13.15 0.14
C GLY A 90 -10.36 -12.52 0.85
N GLY A 91 -9.18 -12.64 0.23
CA GLY A 91 -7.91 -12.22 0.80
C GLY A 91 -6.88 -11.81 -0.24
N ASN A 92 -5.98 -10.92 0.17
CA ASN A 92 -4.77 -10.56 -0.56
C ASN A 92 -3.56 -11.17 0.15
N VAL A 93 -2.58 -11.66 -0.62
CA VAL A 93 -1.34 -12.25 -0.10
C VAL A 93 -0.15 -11.44 -0.61
N PHE A 94 0.79 -11.15 0.28
CA PHE A 94 1.94 -10.26 0.05
C PHE A 94 3.27 -10.93 0.43
N ARG A 95 4.34 -10.63 -0.30
CA ARG A 95 5.73 -11.01 0.03
C ARG A 95 6.75 -10.04 -0.56
#